data_AF-A0A6L2JUQ3-F1
#
_entry.id   AF-A0A6L2JUQ3-F1
#
_cell.length_a   1.000
_cell.length_b   1.000
_cell.length_c   1.000
_cell.angle_alpha   90.00
_cell.angle_beta   90.00
_cell.angle_gamma   90.00
#
_symmetry.space_group_name_H-M   'P 1'
#
loop_
_entity.id
_entity.type
_entity.pdbx_description
1 polymer ?
#
loop_
_entity_poly.entity_id
_entity_poly.type
_entity_poly.pdbx_seq_one_letter_code
_entity_poly.pdbx_strand_id
1 'polypeptide(L)'
;RFLRLVGFLRAAAGTAEKQAKNFQWGLRKLKWLWKNKKDEDQTVIRNKARLVAKGYAQEEGIDFEESFALVARLEAVRIFVAYAAHKSFLIYQMDVKTAFLNGPLKEEVYVLQLDGFVDPDHPEKVYRLMKALYGLKQAPRAWYDELSKFLTSKGFTKDADHAGCIDTHKSTYEGIQFLGDKLVSWMSKKQDCTAMSSAEAEYVALSASCAQVIWIRTQLQDYGLN
;
A
#
# COMPACT_ATOMS: atom_id res chain seq x y z
N ARG A 1 -7.94 0.34 -26.66
CA ARG A 1 -7.55 -0.02 -25.26
C ARG A 1 -6.79 -1.35 -25.17
N PHE A 2 -7.08 -2.33 -26.05
CA PHE A 2 -6.39 -3.62 -26.12
C PHE A 2 -4.88 -3.51 -26.40
N LEU A 3 -4.48 -2.59 -27.28
CA LEU A 3 -3.07 -2.33 -27.63
C LEU A 3 -2.17 -1.89 -26.45
N ARG A 4 -2.72 -1.36 -25.35
CA ARG A 4 -1.89 -1.06 -24.17
C ARG A 4 -1.50 -2.33 -23.43
N LEU A 5 -2.26 -3.42 -23.52
CA LEU A 5 -2.02 -4.65 -22.77
C LEU A 5 -0.85 -5.48 -23.32
N VAL A 6 -0.60 -5.37 -24.63
CA VAL A 6 0.50 -6.04 -25.35
C VAL A 6 1.88 -5.54 -24.87
N GLY A 7 1.98 -4.29 -24.39
CA GLY A 7 3.23 -3.75 -23.83
C GLY A 7 3.57 -4.25 -22.41
N PHE A 8 2.67 -4.99 -21.75
CA PHE A 8 2.86 -5.49 -20.38
C PHE A 8 3.25 -6.96 -20.30
N LEU A 9 3.02 -7.70 -21.39
CA LEU A 9 3.23 -9.14 -21.48
C LEU A 9 4.36 -9.40 -22.47
N ARG A 10 5.36 -10.17 -22.04
CA ARG A 10 6.39 -10.69 -22.95
C ARG A 10 6.19 -12.18 -23.08
N ALA A 11 6.24 -12.71 -24.31
CA ALA A 11 6.26 -14.15 -24.52
C ALA A 11 7.46 -14.73 -23.75
N ALA A 12 7.20 -15.73 -22.90
CA ALA A 12 8.28 -16.51 -22.30
C ALA A 12 8.94 -17.35 -23.40
N ALA A 13 10.25 -17.58 -23.30
CA ALA A 13 10.98 -18.40 -24.26
C ALA A 13 11.94 -19.35 -23.53
N GLY A 14 12.07 -20.58 -24.04
CA GLY A 14 13.15 -21.51 -23.68
C GLY A 14 12.95 -22.25 -22.34
N THR A 15 13.98 -22.30 -21.51
CA THR A 15 14.08 -23.09 -20.27
C THR A 15 13.14 -22.61 -19.16
N ALA A 16 12.91 -21.30 -19.05
CA ALA A 16 12.00 -20.71 -18.07
C ALA A 16 10.54 -21.14 -18.31
N GLU A 17 10.16 -21.34 -19.57
CA GLU A 17 8.85 -21.85 -19.95
C GLU A 17 8.65 -23.32 -19.53
N LYS A 18 9.68 -24.16 -19.75
CA LYS A 18 9.68 -25.57 -19.32
C LYS A 18 9.66 -25.71 -17.80
N GLN A 19 10.39 -24.86 -17.07
CA GLN A 19 10.39 -24.88 -15.60
C GLN A 19 9.06 -24.38 -15.01
N ALA A 20 8.50 -23.28 -15.52
CA ALA A 20 7.20 -22.78 -15.07
C ALA A 20 6.09 -23.82 -15.27
N LYS A 21 6.13 -24.55 -16.38
CA LYS A 21 5.19 -25.65 -16.70
C LYS A 21 5.43 -26.91 -15.85
N ASN A 22 6.68 -27.33 -15.68
CA ASN A 22 7.02 -28.55 -14.93
C ASN A 22 6.64 -28.47 -13.45
N PHE A 23 6.65 -27.27 -12.87
CA PHE A 23 6.30 -27.10 -11.46
C PHE A 23 4.83 -26.71 -11.23
N GLN A 24 4.06 -26.22 -12.21
CA GLN A 24 2.72 -25.60 -12.02
C GLN A 24 2.67 -24.40 -11.05
N TRP A 25 3.64 -24.27 -10.14
CA TRP A 25 3.66 -23.41 -8.96
C TRP A 25 3.64 -21.91 -9.26
N GLY A 26 4.05 -21.45 -10.46
CA GLY A 26 4.04 -20.03 -10.84
C GLY A 26 3.04 -19.63 -11.92
N LEU A 27 2.22 -20.56 -12.42
CA LEU A 27 1.30 -20.33 -13.52
C LEU A 27 -0.02 -19.74 -13.02
N ARG A 28 -0.31 -18.48 -13.37
CA ARG A 28 -1.51 -17.77 -12.89
C ARG A 28 -2.55 -17.62 -14.00
N LYS A 29 -3.80 -17.98 -13.68
CA LYS A 29 -4.95 -17.74 -14.56
C LYS A 29 -5.37 -16.27 -14.48
N LEU A 30 -5.64 -15.69 -15.63
CA LEU A 30 -6.19 -14.34 -15.76
C LEU A 30 -7.72 -14.41 -15.84
N LYS A 31 -8.38 -13.34 -15.41
CA LYS A 31 -9.84 -13.20 -15.49
C LYS A 31 -10.22 -11.78 -15.89
N TRP A 32 -11.19 -11.65 -16.77
CA TRP A 32 -11.85 -10.39 -17.03
C TRP A 32 -12.92 -10.11 -15.98
N LEU A 33 -12.86 -8.91 -15.39
CA LEU A 33 -13.94 -8.35 -14.59
C LEU A 33 -14.60 -7.23 -15.39
N TRP A 34 -15.89 -7.41 -15.65
CA TRP A 34 -16.74 -6.45 -16.33
C TRP A 34 -17.63 -5.75 -15.31
N LYS A 35 -17.76 -4.43 -15.44
CA LYS A 35 -18.68 -3.62 -14.64
C LYS A 35 -19.22 -2.49 -15.49
N ASN A 36 -20.54 -2.37 -15.53
CA ASN A 36 -21.19 -1.22 -16.16
C ASN A 36 -21.31 -0.12 -15.10
N LYS A 37 -20.78 1.07 -15.41
CA LYS A 37 -21.09 2.27 -14.67
C LYS A 37 -22.43 2.79 -15.17
N LYS A 38 -23.35 2.93 -14.24
CA LYS A 38 -24.67 3.49 -14.46
C LYS A 38 -24.76 4.86 -13.81
N ASP A 39 -25.63 5.70 -14.34
CA ASP A 39 -26.02 6.96 -13.72
C ASP A 39 -27.04 6.74 -12.59
N GLU A 40 -27.48 7.83 -11.95
CA GLU A 40 -28.61 7.85 -11.01
C GLU A 40 -29.87 7.24 -11.64
N ASP A 41 -30.13 7.56 -12.93
CA ASP A 41 -31.25 7.03 -13.71
C ASP A 41 -31.06 5.59 -14.22
N GLN A 42 -30.09 4.83 -13.68
CA GLN A 42 -29.74 3.46 -14.11
C GLN A 42 -29.26 3.30 -15.57
N THR A 43 -29.13 4.39 -16.31
CA THR A 43 -28.63 4.38 -17.70
C THR A 43 -27.14 4.06 -17.72
N VAL A 44 -26.72 3.14 -18.60
CA VAL A 44 -25.31 2.73 -18.70
C VAL A 44 -24.49 3.83 -19.37
N ILE A 45 -23.69 4.55 -18.58
CA ILE A 45 -22.79 5.60 -19.06
C ILE A 45 -21.50 4.98 -19.62
N ARG A 46 -20.99 3.91 -19.00
CA ARG A 46 -19.67 3.38 -19.36
C ARG A 46 -19.47 1.91 -19.01
N ASN A 47 -19.02 1.14 -19.99
CA ASN A 47 -18.55 -0.23 -19.77
C ASN A 47 -17.08 -0.23 -19.30
N LYS A 48 -16.81 -0.88 -18.17
CA LYS A 48 -15.48 -0.98 -17.58
C LYS A 48 -15.06 -2.44 -17.55
N ALA A 49 -13.94 -2.73 -18.20
CA ALA A 49 -13.27 -4.02 -18.15
C ALA A 49 -11.94 -3.88 -17.40
N ARG A 50 -11.60 -4.88 -16.58
CA ARG A 50 -10.30 -5.00 -15.92
C ARG A 50 -9.79 -6.42 -16.13
N LEU A 51 -8.54 -6.53 -16.55
CA LEU A 51 -7.82 -7.79 -16.52
C LEU A 51 -7.17 -7.96 -15.16
N VAL A 52 -7.42 -9.08 -14.51
CA VAL A 52 -7.01 -9.35 -13.13
C VAL A 52 -6.34 -10.72 -13.06
N ALA A 53 -5.20 -10.78 -12.38
CA ALA A 53 -4.56 -12.04 -12.01
C ALA A 53 -5.26 -12.63 -10.79
N LYS A 54 -5.47 -13.94 -10.78
CA LYS A 54 -6.07 -14.66 -9.65
C LYS A 54 -5.07 -14.83 -8.49
N GLY A 55 -4.67 -13.73 -7.85
CA GLY A 55 -3.65 -13.76 -6.81
C GLY A 55 -4.09 -14.39 -5.47
N TYR A 56 -5.36 -14.74 -5.31
CA TYR A 56 -5.80 -15.59 -4.18
C TYR A 56 -5.15 -16.99 -4.22
N ALA A 57 -4.68 -17.42 -5.39
CA ALA A 57 -3.94 -18.67 -5.58
C ALA A 57 -2.41 -18.48 -5.46
N GLN A 58 -1.93 -17.30 -5.04
CA GLN A 58 -0.50 -17.08 -4.81
C GLN A 58 -0.07 -17.53 -3.42
N GLU A 59 1.09 -18.17 -3.36
CA GLU A 59 1.74 -18.65 -2.15
C GLU A 59 2.99 -17.80 -1.84
N GLU A 60 3.12 -17.44 -0.56
CA GLU A 60 4.24 -16.66 -0.05
C GLU A 60 5.51 -17.52 -0.03
N GLY A 61 6.65 -16.93 -0.38
CA GLY A 61 7.93 -17.63 -0.55
C GLY A 61 8.08 -18.35 -1.90
N ILE A 62 7.02 -18.41 -2.72
CA ILE A 62 7.06 -19.03 -4.05
C ILE A 62 6.74 -18.00 -5.15
N ASP A 63 5.62 -17.29 -5.04
CA ASP A 63 5.22 -16.28 -6.03
C ASP A 63 5.63 -14.86 -5.68
N PHE A 64 5.81 -14.61 -4.39
CA PHE A 64 6.21 -13.33 -3.83
C PHE A 64 6.85 -13.57 -2.47
N GLU A 65 7.85 -12.75 -2.14
CA GLU A 65 8.50 -12.77 -0.83
C GLU A 65 7.79 -11.83 0.14
N GLU A 66 7.43 -10.63 -0.33
CA GLU A 66 6.71 -9.64 0.47
C GLU A 66 5.54 -9.03 -0.30
N SER A 67 4.43 -8.80 0.39
CA SER A 67 3.25 -8.14 -0.19
C SER A 67 2.93 -6.78 0.43
N PHE A 68 3.60 -6.43 1.53
CA PHE A 68 3.24 -5.25 2.31
C PHE A 68 3.64 -3.95 1.61
N ALA A 69 2.68 -3.04 1.46
CA ALA A 69 2.89 -1.68 0.98
C ALA A 69 2.34 -0.71 2.02
N LEU A 70 3.11 0.33 2.32
CA LEU A 70 2.68 1.38 3.24
C LEU A 70 1.53 2.17 2.59
N VAL A 71 0.37 2.17 3.23
CA VAL A 71 -0.80 2.96 2.83
C VAL A 71 -1.13 3.88 3.99
N ALA A 72 -1.17 5.19 3.74
CA ALA A 72 -1.55 6.15 4.77
C ALA A 72 -2.95 5.82 5.30
N ARG A 73 -3.07 5.71 6.63
CA ARG A 73 -4.36 5.49 7.29
C ARG A 73 -5.23 6.72 7.16
N LEU A 74 -6.55 6.54 7.09
CA LEU A 74 -7.49 7.65 6.90
C LEU A 74 -7.46 8.63 8.07
N GLU A 75 -7.20 8.16 9.29
CA GLU A 75 -7.02 8.97 10.48
C GLU A 75 -5.86 9.95 10.31
N ALA A 76 -4.69 9.45 9.90
CA ALA A 76 -3.51 10.26 9.63
C ALA A 76 -3.76 11.28 8.51
N VAL A 77 -4.46 10.88 7.43
CA VAL A 77 -4.83 11.78 6.34
C VAL A 77 -5.76 12.90 6.84
N ARG A 78 -6.76 12.59 7.68
CA ARG A 78 -7.68 13.59 8.24
C ARG A 78 -6.94 14.61 9.10
N ILE A 79 -6.03 14.16 9.95
CA ILE A 79 -5.23 15.03 10.82
C ILE A 79 -4.31 15.91 9.97
N PHE A 80 -3.64 15.34 8.98
CA PHE A 80 -2.81 16.10 8.04
C PHE A 80 -3.62 17.22 7.37
N VAL A 81 -4.83 16.91 6.88
CA VAL A 81 -5.71 17.91 6.26
C VAL A 81 -6.16 18.97 7.27
N ALA A 82 -6.52 18.59 8.50
CA ALA A 82 -6.92 19.52 9.55
C ALA A 82 -5.77 20.47 9.94
N TYR A 83 -4.56 19.93 10.09
CA TYR A 83 -3.36 20.70 10.41
C TYR A 83 -2.99 21.65 9.27
N ALA A 84 -3.01 21.16 8.02
CA ALA A 84 -2.77 21.97 6.84
C ALA A 84 -3.79 23.12 6.74
N ALA A 85 -5.07 22.86 7.01
CA ALA A 85 -6.09 23.90 7.05
C ALA A 85 -5.80 24.95 8.14
N HIS A 86 -5.42 24.51 9.34
CA HIS A 86 -5.06 25.41 10.44
C HIS A 86 -3.83 26.28 10.12
N LYS A 87 -2.81 25.71 9.46
CA LYS A 87 -1.59 26.43 9.05
C LYS A 87 -1.71 27.14 7.71
N SER A 88 -2.90 27.13 7.09
CA SER A 88 -3.13 27.69 5.74
C SER A 88 -2.18 27.13 4.68
N PHE A 89 -1.83 25.86 4.78
CA PHE A 89 -1.01 25.16 3.80
C PHE A 89 -1.84 24.76 2.58
N LEU A 90 -1.22 24.88 1.41
CA LEU A 90 -1.83 24.45 0.16
C LEU A 90 -1.65 22.94 -0.03
N ILE A 91 -2.76 22.22 -0.17
CA ILE A 91 -2.76 20.79 -0.47
C ILE A 91 -2.99 20.57 -1.95
N TYR A 92 -2.12 19.77 -2.57
CA TYR A 92 -2.31 19.26 -3.92
C TYR A 92 -2.75 17.80 -3.89
N GLN A 93 -3.80 17.48 -4.62
CA GLN A 93 -4.30 16.12 -4.77
C GLN A 93 -4.08 15.64 -6.21
N MET A 94 -3.56 14.42 -6.36
CA MET A 94 -3.37 13.79 -7.66
C MET A 94 -3.96 12.38 -7.66
N ASP A 95 -4.83 12.09 -8.63
CA ASP A 95 -5.31 10.73 -8.90
C ASP A 95 -4.46 10.07 -9.98
N VAL A 96 -3.68 9.06 -9.58
CA VAL A 96 -2.84 8.31 -10.52
C VAL A 96 -3.68 7.26 -11.22
N LYS A 97 -3.92 7.48 -12.51
CA LYS A 97 -4.59 6.50 -13.36
C LYS A 97 -3.75 5.22 -13.46
N THR A 98 -4.41 4.10 -13.17
CA THR A 98 -3.84 2.74 -13.31
C THR A 98 -2.52 2.53 -12.55
N ALA A 99 -2.43 3.05 -11.33
CA ALA A 99 -1.25 2.98 -10.46
C ALA A 99 -0.48 1.63 -10.50
N PHE A 100 -1.17 0.51 -10.27
CA PHE A 100 -0.51 -0.81 -10.28
C PHE A 100 0.14 -1.18 -11.61
N LEU A 101 -0.46 -0.80 -12.73
CA LEU A 101 0.12 -1.08 -14.05
C LEU A 101 1.42 -0.31 -14.28
N ASN A 102 1.76 0.68 -13.46
CA ASN A 102 3.03 1.40 -13.61
C ASN A 102 4.17 0.78 -12.79
N GLY A 103 3.87 -0.07 -11.80
CA GLY A 103 4.88 -0.72 -10.96
C GLY A 103 5.53 -1.90 -11.69
N PRO A 104 6.84 -1.89 -11.97
CA PRO A 104 7.54 -3.06 -12.50
C PRO A 104 7.56 -4.19 -11.46
N LEU A 105 7.41 -5.44 -11.91
CA LEU A 105 7.53 -6.61 -11.04
C LEU A 105 9.01 -6.99 -10.91
N LYS A 106 9.46 -7.27 -9.68
CA LYS A 106 10.80 -7.82 -9.43
C LYS A 106 10.78 -9.33 -9.59
N GLU A 107 9.69 -9.97 -9.17
CA GLU A 107 9.48 -11.41 -9.20
C GLU A 107 9.07 -11.88 -10.59
N GLU A 108 9.44 -13.12 -10.93
CA GLU A 108 9.05 -13.73 -12.18
C GLU A 108 7.64 -14.35 -12.08
N VAL A 109 6.64 -13.59 -12.50
CA VAL A 109 5.26 -14.08 -12.55
C VAL A 109 4.89 -14.47 -13.98
N TYR A 110 4.46 -15.72 -14.15
CA TYR A 110 4.00 -16.26 -15.42
C TYR A 110 2.48 -16.42 -15.44
N VAL A 111 1.86 -16.10 -16.56
CA VAL A 111 0.42 -16.19 -16.76
C VAL A 111 0.09 -17.01 -17.99
N LEU A 112 -1.02 -17.75 -17.90
CA LEU A 112 -1.57 -18.44 -19.05
C LEU A 112 -2.04 -17.45 -20.11
N GLN A 113 -2.07 -17.92 -21.36
CA GLN A 113 -2.79 -17.24 -22.42
C GLN A 113 -4.25 -17.05 -22.02
N LEU A 114 -4.81 -15.96 -22.49
CA LEU A 114 -6.20 -15.64 -22.19
C LEU A 114 -7.13 -16.60 -22.92
N ASP A 115 -8.19 -17.04 -22.24
CA ASP A 115 -9.28 -17.76 -22.90
C ASP A 115 -9.84 -16.89 -24.05
N GLY A 116 -9.83 -17.43 -25.27
CA GLY A 116 -10.21 -16.73 -26.50
C GLY A 116 -9.10 -15.93 -27.21
N PHE A 117 -7.89 -15.91 -26.66
CA PHE A 117 -6.69 -15.28 -27.26
C PHE A 117 -5.49 -16.23 -27.28
N VAL A 118 -5.75 -17.53 -27.27
CA VAL A 118 -4.72 -18.57 -27.36
C VAL A 118 -4.19 -18.61 -28.80
N ASP A 119 -2.87 -18.53 -28.93
CA ASP A 119 -2.16 -18.71 -30.20
C ASP A 119 -2.44 -20.13 -30.74
N PRO A 120 -3.08 -20.28 -31.91
CA PRO A 120 -3.38 -21.58 -32.49
C PRO A 120 -2.13 -22.42 -32.78
N ASP A 121 -1.02 -21.76 -33.14
CA ASP A 121 0.23 -22.42 -33.48
C ASP A 121 1.01 -22.84 -32.24
N HIS A 122 0.72 -22.21 -31.10
CA HIS A 122 1.45 -22.42 -29.84
C HIS A 122 0.52 -22.32 -28.62
N PRO A 123 -0.46 -23.23 -28.48
CA PRO A 123 -1.48 -23.14 -27.43
C PRO A 123 -0.89 -23.27 -26.03
N GLU A 124 0.26 -23.93 -25.90
CA GLU A 124 0.95 -24.12 -24.64
C GLU A 124 1.77 -22.91 -24.19
N LYS A 125 1.99 -21.88 -25.02
CA LYS A 125 2.81 -20.72 -24.62
C LYS A 125 2.27 -20.04 -23.37
N VAL A 126 3.17 -19.42 -22.62
CA VAL A 126 2.85 -18.62 -21.43
C VAL A 126 3.46 -17.23 -21.58
N TYR A 127 2.87 -16.25 -20.91
CA TYR A 127 3.39 -14.90 -20.88
C TYR A 127 4.05 -14.60 -19.54
N ARG A 128 5.17 -13.89 -19.57
CA ARG A 128 5.78 -13.27 -18.40
C ARG A 128 5.19 -11.88 -18.20
N LEU A 129 4.80 -11.58 -16.96
CA LEU A 129 4.38 -10.24 -16.55
C LEU A 129 5.60 -9.37 -16.29
N MET A 130 5.68 -8.23 -16.98
CA MET A 130 6.74 -7.25 -16.77
C MET A 130 6.36 -6.19 -15.73
N LYS A 131 5.07 -5.95 -15.54
CA LYS A 131 4.53 -4.98 -14.58
C LYS A 131 3.36 -5.58 -13.83
N ALA A 132 3.07 -5.01 -12.66
CA ALA A 132 2.08 -5.55 -11.77
C ALA A 132 0.68 -5.43 -12.36
N LEU A 133 -0.06 -6.54 -12.32
CA LEU A 133 -1.48 -6.58 -12.63
C LEU A 133 -2.32 -6.46 -11.37
N TYR A 134 -3.57 -6.02 -11.56
CA TYR A 134 -4.57 -6.10 -10.51
C TYR A 134 -4.71 -7.55 -10.02
N GLY A 135 -4.91 -7.70 -8.71
CA GLY A 135 -5.15 -8.98 -8.07
C GLY A 135 -3.89 -9.72 -7.63
N LEU A 136 -2.69 -9.32 -8.09
CA LEU A 136 -1.44 -9.82 -7.52
C LEU A 136 -1.25 -9.26 -6.11
N LYS A 137 -0.79 -10.10 -5.17
CA LYS A 137 -0.54 -9.72 -3.78
C LYS A 137 0.54 -8.64 -3.66
N GLN A 138 1.58 -8.69 -4.48
CA GLN A 138 2.70 -7.75 -4.49
C GLN A 138 2.46 -6.46 -5.31
N ALA A 139 1.34 -6.35 -6.02
CA ALA A 139 1.07 -5.18 -6.88
C ALA A 139 1.09 -3.82 -6.16
N PRO A 140 0.52 -3.69 -4.94
CA PRO A 140 0.61 -2.45 -4.18
C PRO A 140 2.05 -2.07 -3.85
N ARG A 141 2.90 -3.05 -3.54
CA ARG A 141 4.31 -2.82 -3.18
C ARG A 141 5.13 -2.40 -4.39
N ALA A 142 4.96 -3.08 -5.53
CA ALA A 142 5.59 -2.69 -6.78
C ALA A 142 5.29 -1.23 -7.16
N TRP A 143 4.04 -0.79 -6.93
CA TRP A 143 3.67 0.61 -7.12
C TRP A 143 4.31 1.55 -6.10
N TYR A 144 4.30 1.20 -4.82
CA TYR A 144 4.93 2.01 -3.76
C TYR A 144 6.42 2.23 -4.03
N ASP A 145 7.15 1.17 -4.39
CA ASP A 145 8.58 1.25 -4.71
C ASP A 145 8.85 2.17 -5.90
N GLU A 146 8.02 2.10 -6.94
CA GLU A 146 8.15 2.96 -8.12
C GLU A 146 7.86 4.43 -7.81
N LEU A 147 6.75 4.70 -7.11
CA LEU A 147 6.39 6.05 -6.68
C LEU A 147 7.45 6.63 -5.76
N SER A 148 7.94 5.82 -4.82
CA SER A 148 9.04 6.18 -3.94
C SER A 148 10.27 6.60 -4.74
N LYS A 149 10.72 5.77 -5.69
CA LYS A 149 11.92 6.07 -6.49
C LYS A 149 11.74 7.38 -7.26
N PHE A 150 10.56 7.57 -7.85
CA PHE A 150 10.21 8.80 -8.54
C PHE A 150 10.30 10.01 -7.61
N LEU A 151 9.67 9.97 -6.44
CA LEU A 151 9.70 11.07 -5.47
C LEU A 151 11.14 11.35 -4.98
N THR A 152 11.92 10.32 -4.67
CA THR A 152 13.33 10.47 -4.29
C THR A 152 14.14 11.11 -5.42
N SER A 153 13.91 10.73 -6.67
CA SER A 153 14.56 11.36 -7.83
C SER A 153 14.19 12.84 -8.01
N LYS A 154 13.06 13.28 -7.44
CA LYS A 154 12.61 14.67 -7.44
C LYS A 154 13.07 15.46 -6.20
N GLY A 155 13.92 14.86 -5.37
CA GLY A 155 14.49 15.50 -4.17
C GLY A 155 13.66 15.34 -2.90
N PHE A 156 12.57 14.56 -2.93
CA PHE A 156 11.82 14.23 -1.71
C PHE A 156 12.57 13.17 -0.91
N THR A 157 12.75 13.39 0.38
CA THR A 157 13.31 12.41 1.29
C THR A 157 12.20 11.53 1.87
N LYS A 158 12.52 10.26 2.10
CA LYS A 158 11.69 9.41 2.95
C LYS A 158 12.03 9.69 4.39
N ASP A 159 11.02 9.77 5.23
CA ASP A 159 11.23 9.91 6.67
C ASP A 159 11.69 8.57 7.27
N ALA A 160 12.62 8.64 8.22
CA ALA A 160 13.54 7.55 8.60
C ALA A 160 12.96 6.55 9.63
N ASP A 161 11.75 6.77 10.14
CA ASP A 161 11.23 6.01 11.27
C ASP A 161 10.81 4.56 10.95
N HIS A 162 10.85 4.15 9.68
CA HIS A 162 10.69 2.74 9.34
C HIS A 162 11.85 1.85 9.89
N ALA A 163 12.98 2.44 10.29
CA ALA A 163 14.18 1.73 10.74
C ALA A 163 14.60 1.96 12.21
N GLY A 164 13.82 2.69 13.01
CA GLY A 164 14.17 3.01 14.41
C GLY A 164 14.31 1.79 15.34
N CYS A 165 13.70 0.65 14.98
CA CYS A 165 13.89 -0.63 15.65
C CYS A 165 13.73 -1.77 14.64
N ILE A 166 14.86 -2.32 14.14
CA ILE A 166 14.88 -3.38 13.11
C ILE A 166 14.07 -4.62 13.51
N ASP A 167 13.98 -4.92 14.81
CA ASP A 167 13.31 -6.14 15.29
C ASP A 167 11.78 -6.03 15.31
N THR A 168 11.21 -4.82 15.32
CA THR A 168 9.74 -4.64 15.50
C THR A 168 9.11 -3.53 14.66
N HIS A 169 9.93 -2.67 14.07
CA HIS A 169 9.53 -1.46 13.34
C HIS A 169 8.63 -0.49 14.13
N LYS A 170 8.60 -0.56 15.47
CA LYS A 170 7.77 0.31 16.32
C LYS A 170 8.56 1.50 16.82
N SER A 171 7.99 2.71 16.69
CA SER A 171 8.54 3.94 17.28
C SER A 171 8.40 3.94 18.80
N THR A 172 9.22 4.74 19.47
CA THR A 172 9.11 5.05 20.90
C THR A 172 8.55 6.44 21.03
N TYR A 173 7.55 6.62 21.90
CA TYR A 173 7.09 7.95 22.26
C TYR A 173 7.53 8.30 23.67
N GLU A 174 7.86 9.58 23.84
CA GLU A 174 8.19 10.15 25.15
C GLU A 174 7.19 11.24 25.49
N GLY A 175 6.79 11.28 26.75
CA GLY A 175 5.86 12.26 27.30
C GLY A 175 6.40 12.80 28.61
N ILE A 176 6.30 14.10 28.78
CA ILE A 176 6.66 14.80 30.02
C ILE A 176 5.46 15.66 30.40
N GLN A 177 4.90 15.45 31.58
CA GLN A 177 3.72 16.17 32.07
C GLN A 177 4.07 17.01 33.30
N PHE A 178 3.74 18.29 33.22
CA PHE A 178 3.91 19.26 34.29
C PHE A 178 2.56 19.64 34.91
N LEU A 179 2.57 19.93 36.21
CA LEU A 179 1.49 20.61 36.92
C LEU A 179 2.02 21.95 37.43
N GLY A 180 1.64 23.04 36.76
CA GLY A 180 2.34 24.32 36.89
C GLY A 180 3.81 24.16 36.46
N ASP A 181 4.74 24.60 37.31
CA ASP A 181 6.18 24.52 37.02
C ASP A 181 6.82 23.21 37.51
N LYS A 182 6.02 22.27 38.04
CA LYS A 182 6.52 21.03 38.64
C LYS A 182 6.30 19.84 37.71
N LEU A 183 7.37 19.09 37.46
CA LEU A 183 7.28 17.81 36.76
C LEU A 183 6.55 16.80 37.64
N VAL A 184 5.45 16.23 37.15
CA VAL A 184 4.63 15.25 37.90
C VAL A 184 4.66 13.86 37.28
N SER A 185 4.89 13.74 35.98
CA SER A 185 4.98 12.44 35.31
C SER A 185 5.87 12.53 34.08
N TRP A 186 6.57 11.45 33.81
CA TRP A 186 7.33 11.22 32.59
C TRP A 186 7.09 9.78 32.14
N MET A 187 7.06 9.56 30.84
CA MET A 187 7.02 8.24 30.24
C MET A 187 7.89 8.18 28.99
N SER A 188 8.57 7.05 28.80
CA SER A 188 9.18 6.65 27.53
C SER A 188 8.68 5.25 27.24
N LYS A 189 7.77 5.11 26.27
CA LYS A 189 7.08 3.85 25.98
C LYS A 189 7.14 3.55 24.49
N LYS A 190 7.46 2.29 24.19
CA LYS A 190 7.37 1.76 22.83
C LYS A 190 5.90 1.71 22.41
N GLN A 191 5.59 2.17 21.20
CA GLN A 191 4.22 2.14 20.67
C GLN A 191 3.72 0.69 20.59
N ASP A 192 2.43 0.49 20.86
CA ASP A 192 1.82 -0.84 20.77
C ASP A 192 1.59 -1.26 19.30
N CYS A 193 1.36 -0.28 18.41
CA CYS A 193 1.25 -0.47 16.97
C CYS A 193 2.50 -0.01 16.20
N THR A 194 2.81 -0.68 15.10
CA THR A 194 3.82 -0.27 14.13
C THR A 194 3.26 0.88 13.29
N ALA A 195 3.78 2.10 13.48
CA ALA A 195 3.38 3.25 12.69
C ALA A 195 3.90 3.13 11.25
N MET A 196 3.07 3.49 10.28
CA MET A 196 3.44 3.44 8.86
C MET A 196 4.03 4.77 8.35
N SER A 197 4.06 5.81 9.19
CA SER A 197 4.69 7.10 8.96
C SER A 197 5.06 7.78 10.28
N SER A 198 5.98 8.76 10.24
CA SER A 198 6.30 9.63 11.38
C SER A 198 5.09 10.40 11.88
N ALA A 199 4.28 10.95 10.97
CA ALA A 199 3.03 11.62 11.34
C ALA A 199 2.05 10.69 12.08
N GLU A 200 1.97 9.41 11.70
CA GLU A 200 1.18 8.43 12.45
C GLU A 200 1.83 8.14 13.82
N ALA A 201 3.15 7.99 13.88
CA ALA A 201 3.87 7.77 15.12
C ALA A 201 3.68 8.95 16.10
N GLU A 202 3.81 10.18 15.63
CA GLU A 202 3.55 11.41 16.39
C GLU A 202 2.09 11.50 16.83
N TYR A 203 1.14 11.11 15.99
CA TYR A 203 -0.26 11.04 16.39
C TYR A 203 -0.50 10.03 17.52
N VAL A 204 0.07 8.82 17.40
CA VAL A 204 -0.04 7.79 18.44
C VAL A 204 0.55 8.32 19.75
N ALA A 205 1.73 8.96 19.69
CA ALA A 205 2.38 9.62 20.83
C ALA A 205 1.50 10.72 21.46
N LEU A 206 0.95 11.60 20.63
CA LEU A 206 0.10 12.71 21.06
C LEU A 206 -1.20 12.19 21.68
N SER A 207 -1.82 11.18 21.08
CA SER A 207 -3.06 10.59 21.59
C SER A 207 -2.87 9.95 22.97
N ALA A 208 -1.76 9.24 23.18
CA ALA A 208 -1.39 8.66 24.47
C ALA A 208 -1.14 9.76 25.52
N SER A 209 -0.42 10.82 25.13
CA SER A 209 -0.15 11.97 25.99
C SER A 209 -1.44 12.70 26.39
N CYS A 210 -2.34 12.96 25.43
CA CYS A 210 -3.65 13.56 25.68
C CYS A 210 -4.51 12.71 26.62
N ALA A 211 -4.54 11.39 26.42
CA ALA A 211 -5.28 10.49 27.31
C ALA A 211 -4.77 10.56 28.75
N GLN A 212 -3.45 10.62 28.95
CA GLN A 212 -2.85 10.78 30.26
C GLN A 212 -3.18 12.13 30.90
N VAL A 213 -3.14 13.23 30.13
CA VAL A 213 -3.53 14.57 30.61
C VAL A 213 -5.01 14.61 31.00
N ILE A 214 -5.88 14.01 30.20
CA ILE A 214 -7.32 13.91 30.51
C ILE A 214 -7.50 13.12 31.82
N TRP A 215 -6.80 12.00 31.97
CA TRP A 215 -6.86 11.21 33.20
C TRP A 215 -6.39 12.00 34.44
N ILE A 216 -5.25 12.71 34.35
CA ILE A 216 -4.76 13.57 35.44
C ILE A 216 -5.81 14.65 35.76
N ARG A 217 -6.40 15.29 34.75
CA ARG A 217 -7.43 16.31 34.95
C ARG A 217 -8.66 15.74 35.65
N THR A 218 -9.16 14.59 35.21
CA THR A 218 -10.31 13.92 35.85
C THR A 218 -9.99 13.57 37.30
N GLN A 219 -8.78 13.06 37.59
CA GLN A 219 -8.36 12.80 38.97
C GLN A 219 -8.31 14.06 39.83
N LEU A 220 -7.78 15.17 39.33
CA LEU A 220 -7.77 16.43 40.07
C LEU A 220 -9.19 16.92 40.38
N GLN A 221 -10.11 16.77 39.42
CA GLN A 221 -11.53 17.08 39.61
C GLN A 221 -12.17 16.17 40.68
N ASP A 222 -11.85 14.88 40.71
CA ASP A 222 -12.33 13.95 41.75
C ASP A 222 -11.85 14.36 43.16
N TYR A 223 -10.66 14.97 43.26
CA TYR A 223 -10.13 15.55 44.51
C TYR A 223 -10.66 16.95 44.83
N GLY A 224 -11.57 17.52 44.01
CA GLY A 224 -12.12 18.85 44.21
C GLY A 224 -11.17 19.99 43.84
N LEU A 225 -10.10 19.70 43.10
CA LEU A 225 -9.15 20.68 42.58
C LEU A 225 -9.55 21.04 41.14
N ASN A 226 -9.96 22.29 40.92
CA ASN A 226 -10.34 22.82 39.60
C ASN A 226 -9.15 23.39 38.84
#